data_AF-A0A959KGX3-F1
#
_entry.id   AF-A0A959KGX3-F1
#
_cell.length_a   1.000
_cell.length_b   1.000
_cell.length_c   1.000
_cell.angle_alpha   90.00
_cell.angle_beta   90.00
_cell.angle_gamma   90.00
#
_symmetry.space_group_name_H-M   'P 1'
#
loop_
_entity.id
_entity.type
_entity.pdbx_description
1 polymer ?
#
loop_
_entity_poly.entity_id
_entity_poly.type
_entity_poly.pdbx_seq_one_letter_code
_entity_poly.pdbx_strand_id
1 'polypeptide(L)'
;MTPSLRRRHRLIWVVSAFLLPILFIAALWVIPEPAIDGDFNPPTARPYSEPIGQASTEAFSGVLRRDGNLPGWQLEVQLKEHLAAASIQLYLAENGQRRRLLGHLQAPGSYFFHFFPEAAPSTDVLELQLYDGIKRQALKELRLPIQGD
;
A
#
# COMPACT_ATOMS: atom_id res chain seq x y z
N MET A 1 60.46 -13.90 16.72
CA MET A 1 59.78 -14.08 15.41
C MET A 1 60.77 -14.67 14.42
N THR A 2 60.45 -15.78 13.77
CA THR A 2 61.31 -16.35 12.73
C THR A 2 61.31 -15.46 11.47
N PRO A 3 62.43 -15.36 10.74
CA PRO A 3 62.55 -14.46 9.59
C PRO A 3 61.57 -14.79 8.45
N SER A 4 61.15 -16.05 8.33
CA SER A 4 60.12 -16.50 7.39
C SER A 4 58.73 -15.92 7.70
N LEU A 5 58.36 -15.86 8.98
CA LEU A 5 57.08 -15.30 9.43
C LEU A 5 57.02 -13.79 9.18
N ARG A 6 58.13 -13.07 9.43
CA ARG A 6 58.23 -11.62 9.20
C ARG A 6 58.06 -11.25 7.72
N ARG A 7 58.59 -12.07 6.81
CA ARG A 7 58.44 -11.87 5.35
C ARG A 7 56.99 -12.06 4.90
N ARG A 8 56.31 -13.11 5.37
CA ARG A 8 54.89 -13.37 5.06
C ARG A 8 53.98 -12.26 5.59
N HIS A 9 54.21 -11.81 6.82
CA HIS A 9 53.45 -10.72 7.40
C HIS A 9 53.60 -9.42 6.60
N ARG A 10 54.83 -9.06 6.20
CA ARG A 10 55.07 -7.88 5.37
C ARG A 10 54.38 -7.99 4.01
N LEU A 11 54.37 -9.18 3.39
CA LEU A 11 53.67 -9.42 2.13
C LEU A 11 52.16 -9.19 2.27
N ILE A 12 51.53 -9.72 3.31
CA ILE A 12 50.09 -9.57 3.57
C ILE A 12 49.73 -8.08 3.73
N TRP A 13 50.53 -7.31 4.46
CA TRP A 13 50.31 -5.88 4.63
C TRP A 13 50.45 -5.10 3.33
N VAL A 14 51.45 -5.42 2.51
CA VAL A 14 51.63 -4.79 1.19
C VAL A 14 50.44 -5.10 0.28
N VAL A 15 50.04 -6.37 0.18
CA VAL A 15 48.88 -6.77 -0.63
C VAL A 15 47.62 -6.06 -0.15
N SER A 16 47.36 -6.04 1.17
CA SER A 16 46.17 -5.41 1.74
C SER A 16 46.14 -3.90 1.50
N ALA A 17 47.29 -3.23 1.57
CA ALA A 17 47.41 -1.79 1.32
C ALA A 17 47.01 -1.40 -0.12
N PHE A 18 47.22 -2.29 -1.10
CA PHE A 18 46.77 -2.08 -2.47
C PHE A 18 45.35 -2.60 -2.72
N LEU A 19 44.96 -3.73 -2.11
CA LEU A 19 43.67 -4.36 -2.36
C LEU A 19 42.49 -3.54 -1.82
N LEU A 20 42.64 -2.97 -0.61
CA LEU A 20 41.60 -2.19 0.06
C LEU A 20 41.11 -0.99 -0.75
N PRO A 21 41.98 -0.06 -1.23
CA PRO A 21 41.51 1.09 -2.00
C PRO A 21 40.87 0.68 -3.33
N ILE A 22 41.36 -0.37 -3.97
CA ILE A 22 40.78 -0.89 -5.22
C ILE A 22 39.35 -1.42 -4.97
N LEU A 23 39.17 -2.23 -3.92
CA LEU A 23 37.85 -2.75 -3.53
C LEU A 23 36.88 -1.63 -3.14
N PHE A 24 37.38 -0.59 -2.47
CA PHE A 24 36.55 0.56 -2.09
C PHE A 24 36.03 1.32 -3.31
N ILE A 25 36.89 1.60 -4.29
CA ILE A 25 36.50 2.28 -5.54
C ILE A 25 35.52 1.41 -6.34
N ALA A 26 35.79 0.09 -6.44
CA ALA A 26 34.90 -0.84 -7.11
C ALA A 26 33.52 -0.91 -6.44
N ALA A 27 33.46 -0.89 -5.10
CA ALA A 27 32.21 -0.86 -4.37
C ALA A 27 31.39 0.40 -4.68
N LEU A 28 32.02 1.58 -4.74
CA LEU A 28 31.35 2.82 -5.09
C LEU A 28 30.77 2.80 -6.50
N TRP A 29 31.42 2.14 -7.45
CA TRP A 29 30.92 1.99 -8.83
C TRP A 29 29.74 1.04 -8.96
N VAL A 30 29.54 0.14 -7.99
CA VAL A 30 28.44 -0.83 -7.99
C VAL A 30 27.20 -0.29 -7.28
N ILE A 31 27.30 0.82 -6.53
CA ILE A 31 26.13 1.44 -5.91
C ILE A 31 25.22 1.94 -7.05
N PRO A 32 24.03 1.34 -7.24
CA PRO A 32 23.10 1.84 -8.24
C PRO A 32 22.75 3.28 -7.89
N GLU A 33 22.68 4.14 -8.90
CA GLU A 33 22.20 5.50 -8.71
C GLU A 33 20.85 5.45 -7.96
N PRO A 34 20.65 6.26 -6.90
CA PRO A 34 19.36 6.32 -6.25
C PRO A 34 18.34 6.66 -7.33
N ALA A 35 17.31 5.82 -7.45
CA ALA A 35 16.23 6.07 -8.38
C ALA A 35 15.76 7.50 -8.15
N ILE A 36 15.75 8.30 -9.22
CA ILE A 36 15.24 9.67 -9.18
C ILE A 36 13.88 9.58 -8.50
N ASP A 37 13.72 10.24 -7.35
CA ASP A 37 12.45 10.46 -6.67
C ASP A 37 11.58 11.33 -7.59
N GLY A 38 11.14 10.77 -8.71
CA GLY A 38 10.03 11.30 -9.46
C GLY A 38 8.82 11.06 -8.59
N ASP A 39 8.10 12.13 -8.25
CA ASP A 39 6.78 12.05 -7.63
C ASP A 39 6.03 10.92 -8.30
N PHE A 40 5.84 9.82 -7.56
CA PHE A 40 5.01 8.73 -8.00
C PHE A 40 3.60 9.30 -8.01
N ASN A 41 3.20 9.86 -9.15
CA ASN A 41 1.83 10.21 -9.42
C ASN A 41 1.20 8.89 -9.89
N PRO A 42 0.55 8.11 -9.00
CA PRO A 42 -0.18 6.95 -9.45
C PRO A 42 -1.13 7.42 -10.55
N PRO A 43 -1.33 6.65 -11.63
CA PRO A 43 -2.32 7.00 -12.62
C PRO A 43 -3.65 7.23 -11.89
N THR A 44 -4.11 8.49 -11.87
CA THR A 44 -5.39 8.84 -11.30
C THR A 44 -6.42 8.09 -12.12
N ALA A 45 -6.88 6.94 -11.60
CA ALA A 45 -7.90 6.16 -12.26
C ALA A 45 -9.07 7.10 -12.52
N ARG A 46 -9.49 7.22 -13.79
CA ARG A 46 -10.61 8.08 -14.15
C ARG A 46 -11.80 7.62 -13.32
N PRO A 47 -12.39 8.49 -12.48
CA PRO A 47 -13.49 8.09 -11.63
C PRO A 47 -14.65 7.67 -12.52
N TYR A 48 -15.26 6.53 -12.21
CA TYR A 48 -16.52 6.09 -12.79
C TYR A 48 -17.55 7.22 -12.64
N SER A 49 -18.40 7.36 -13.66
CA SER A 49 -19.21 8.56 -13.85
C SER A 49 -20.32 8.71 -12.80
N GLU A 50 -20.92 7.61 -12.38
CA GLU A 50 -22.21 7.60 -11.67
C GLU A 50 -22.04 7.14 -10.21
N PRO A 51 -22.28 7.99 -9.20
CA PRO A 51 -22.33 7.56 -7.81
C PRO A 51 -23.63 6.81 -7.55
N ILE A 52 -23.51 5.54 -7.13
CA ILE A 52 -24.63 4.66 -6.78
C ILE A 52 -24.81 4.48 -5.27
N GLY A 53 -23.90 5.04 -4.46
CA GLY A 53 -23.98 4.98 -3.02
C GLY A 53 -22.96 5.88 -2.35
N GLN A 54 -23.34 6.50 -1.24
CA GLN A 54 -22.44 7.34 -0.45
C GLN A 54 -22.74 7.16 1.03
N ALA A 55 -21.67 7.09 1.82
CA ALA A 55 -21.76 7.16 3.27
C ALA A 55 -20.52 7.85 3.83
N SER A 56 -20.65 8.44 5.01
CA SER A 56 -19.63 9.30 5.59
C SER A 56 -19.63 9.15 7.10
N THR A 57 -18.45 9.01 7.68
CA THR A 57 -18.20 9.08 9.14
C THR A 57 -17.21 10.20 9.43
N GLU A 58 -16.90 10.46 10.70
CA GLU A 58 -15.80 11.37 11.08
C GLU A 58 -14.47 10.90 10.50
N ALA A 59 -14.16 9.61 10.61
CA ALA A 59 -12.86 9.07 10.24
C ALA A 59 -12.65 8.97 8.72
N PHE A 60 -13.68 8.50 8.00
CA PHE A 60 -13.59 8.29 6.56
C PHE A 60 -14.96 8.34 5.87
N SER A 61 -14.96 8.58 4.57
CA SER A 61 -16.14 8.48 3.71
C SER A 61 -15.90 7.51 2.56
N GLY A 62 -16.98 6.92 2.08
CA GLY A 62 -17.01 6.05 0.91
C GLY A 62 -17.99 6.60 -0.13
N VAL A 63 -17.62 6.49 -1.39
CA VAL A 63 -18.51 6.71 -2.53
C VAL A 63 -18.36 5.52 -3.45
N LEU A 64 -19.44 4.78 -3.63
CA LEU A 64 -19.52 3.69 -4.58
C LEU A 64 -20.00 4.25 -5.91
N ARG A 65 -19.29 3.90 -6.98
CA ARG A 65 -19.55 4.36 -8.34
C ARG A 65 -19.65 3.21 -9.31
N ARG A 66 -20.46 3.42 -10.35
CA ARG A 66 -20.62 2.55 -11.51
C ARG A 66 -20.38 3.36 -12.77
N ASP A 67 -20.00 2.67 -13.84
CA ASP A 67 -20.00 3.23 -15.19
C ASP A 67 -20.93 2.35 -16.04
N GLY A 68 -21.78 2.97 -16.86
CA GLY A 68 -22.64 2.25 -17.79
C GLY A 68 -21.85 1.49 -18.87
N ASN A 69 -20.62 1.91 -19.16
CA ASN A 69 -19.78 1.35 -20.22
C ASN A 69 -18.72 0.36 -19.73
N LEU A 70 -18.35 0.39 -18.45
CA LEU A 70 -17.32 -0.48 -17.89
C LEU A 70 -17.96 -1.49 -16.92
N PRO A 71 -17.63 -2.80 -17.05
CA PRO A 71 -18.07 -3.77 -16.07
C PRO A 71 -17.38 -3.49 -14.72
N GLY A 72 -18.09 -3.74 -13.62
CA GLY A 72 -17.57 -3.62 -12.26
C GLY A 72 -17.96 -2.32 -11.57
N TRP A 73 -17.51 -2.18 -10.32
CA TRP A 73 -17.75 -1.02 -9.46
C TRP A 73 -16.42 -0.40 -9.02
N GLN A 74 -16.45 0.90 -8.77
CA GLN A 74 -15.35 1.65 -8.21
C GLN A 74 -15.75 2.21 -6.85
N LEU A 75 -15.00 1.88 -5.81
CA LEU A 75 -15.13 2.51 -4.51
C LEU A 75 -14.06 3.60 -4.36
N GLU A 76 -14.50 4.83 -4.19
CA GLU A 76 -13.66 5.90 -3.64
C GLU A 76 -13.78 5.88 -2.12
N VAL A 77 -12.65 5.77 -1.43
CA VAL A 77 -12.56 5.95 0.02
C VAL A 77 -11.71 7.17 0.32
N GLN A 78 -12.27 8.12 1.05
CA GLN A 78 -11.55 9.28 1.52
C GLN A 78 -11.30 9.16 3.02
N LEU A 79 -10.02 9.00 3.39
CA LEU A 79 -9.59 9.02 4.78
C LEU A 79 -9.37 10.47 5.21
N LYS A 80 -10.17 10.96 6.17
CA LYS A 80 -10.20 12.37 6.58
C LYS A 80 -9.20 12.70 7.66
N GLU A 81 -8.95 11.75 8.56
CA GLU A 81 -8.07 11.91 9.71
C GLU A 81 -6.95 10.86 9.72
N HIS A 82 -5.85 11.18 10.42
CA HIS A 82 -4.79 10.21 10.64
C HIS A 82 -5.23 9.22 11.71
N LEU A 83 -5.39 7.95 11.34
CA LEU A 83 -5.69 6.89 12.31
C LEU A 83 -4.39 6.47 13.01
N ALA A 84 -4.48 6.19 14.32
CA ALA A 84 -3.32 5.83 15.15
C ALA A 84 -2.70 4.44 14.82
N ALA A 85 -3.14 3.78 13.76
CA ALA A 85 -2.69 2.45 13.36
C ALA A 85 -1.64 2.54 12.25
N ALA A 86 -0.54 1.79 12.39
CA ALA A 86 0.55 1.80 11.41
C ALA A 86 0.24 1.01 10.13
N SER A 87 -0.80 0.18 10.12
CA SER A 87 -1.26 -0.53 8.91
C SER A 87 -2.77 -0.63 8.91
N ILE A 88 -3.42 0.26 8.15
CA ILE A 88 -4.88 0.26 8.00
C ILE A 88 -5.22 -0.52 6.73
N GLN A 89 -6.03 -1.56 6.88
CA GLN A 89 -6.53 -2.39 5.80
C GLN A 89 -8.02 -2.12 5.62
N LEU A 90 -8.44 -1.97 4.37
CA LEU A 90 -9.85 -1.81 4.01
C LEU A 90 -10.41 -3.14 3.55
N TYR A 91 -11.47 -3.61 4.23
CA TYR A 91 -12.18 -4.82 3.89
C TYR A 91 -13.61 -4.53 3.44
N LEU A 92 -14.08 -5.34 2.49
CA LEU A 92 -15.50 -5.64 2.33
C LEU A 92 -15.91 -6.64 3.40
N ALA A 93 -16.88 -6.25 4.21
CA ALA A 93 -17.51 -7.10 5.21
C ALA A 93 -18.89 -7.56 4.73
N GLU A 94 -19.32 -8.71 5.21
CA GLU A 94 -20.67 -9.23 5.05
C GLU A 94 -21.11 -9.81 6.39
N ASN A 95 -22.19 -9.29 6.96
CA ASN A 95 -22.65 -9.63 8.30
C ASN A 95 -21.56 -9.45 9.39
N GLY A 96 -20.76 -8.37 9.28
CA GLY A 96 -19.63 -8.12 10.18
C GLY A 96 -18.43 -9.05 10.02
N GLN A 97 -18.45 -10.00 9.08
CA GLN A 97 -17.31 -10.84 8.74
C GLN A 97 -16.54 -10.29 7.55
N ARG A 98 -15.21 -10.17 7.70
CA ARG A 98 -14.30 -9.75 6.63
C ARG A 98 -14.29 -10.79 5.52
N ARG A 99 -14.78 -10.43 4.34
CA ARG A 99 -14.86 -11.33 3.19
C ARG A 99 -13.72 -11.12 2.20
N ARG A 100 -13.41 -9.85 1.90
CA ARG A 100 -12.42 -9.51 0.87
C ARG A 100 -11.61 -8.28 1.25
N LEU A 101 -10.29 -8.38 1.17
CA LEU A 101 -9.39 -7.23 1.29
C LEU A 101 -9.46 -6.41 0.00
N LEU A 102 -9.73 -5.11 0.12
CA LEU A 102 -9.71 -4.16 -1.00
C LEU A 102 -8.32 -3.54 -1.16
N GLY A 103 -7.66 -3.20 -0.05
CA GLY A 103 -6.31 -2.65 -0.07
C GLY A 103 -5.89 -2.02 1.24
N HIS A 104 -4.83 -1.22 1.17
CA HIS A 104 -4.22 -0.56 2.33
C HIS A 104 -4.43 0.96 2.26
N LEU A 105 -4.67 1.57 3.42
CA LEU A 105 -4.71 3.01 3.60
C LEU A 105 -3.50 3.39 4.47
N GLN A 106 -2.67 4.30 4.00
CA GLN A 106 -1.42 4.66 4.69
C GLN A 106 -1.48 6.06 5.31
N ALA A 107 -2.08 7.01 4.59
CA ALA A 107 -2.19 8.41 4.99
C ALA A 107 -3.59 8.97 4.67
N PRO A 108 -3.99 10.09 5.29
CA PRO A 108 -5.18 10.83 4.88
C PRO A 108 -5.13 11.14 3.37
N GLY A 109 -6.25 10.96 2.68
CA GLY A 109 -6.33 11.09 1.22
C GLY A 109 -7.44 10.27 0.59
N SER A 110 -7.60 10.41 -0.73
CA SER A 110 -8.55 9.63 -1.53
C SER A 110 -7.87 8.39 -2.13
N TYR A 111 -8.56 7.27 -2.02
CA TYR A 111 -8.14 5.96 -2.52
C TYR A 111 -9.23 5.39 -3.41
N PHE A 112 -8.84 4.76 -4.51
CA PHE A 112 -9.76 4.23 -5.50
C PHE A 112 -9.55 2.72 -5.67
N PHE A 113 -10.60 1.95 -5.43
CA PHE A 113 -10.58 0.50 -5.51
C PHE A 113 -11.57 0.03 -6.57
N HIS A 114 -11.08 -0.68 -7.58
CA HIS A 114 -11.92 -1.33 -8.58
C HIS A 114 -12.16 -2.78 -8.16
N PHE A 115 -13.42 -3.19 -8.16
CA PHE A 115 -13.76 -4.58 -7.91
C PHE A 115 -14.97 -4.99 -8.74
N PHE A 116 -14.95 -6.26 -9.13
CA PHE A 116 -16.07 -6.89 -9.81
C PHE A 116 -16.86 -7.65 -8.74
N PRO A 117 -18.15 -7.30 -8.53
CA PRO A 117 -19.00 -8.10 -7.68
C PRO A 117 -19.14 -9.49 -8.33
N GLU A 118 -18.58 -10.53 -7.70
CA GLU A 118 -18.70 -11.93 -8.16
C GLU A 118 -20.15 -12.42 -8.14
N ALA A 119 -20.97 -11.80 -7.29
CA ALA A 119 -22.42 -11.84 -7.28
C ALA A 119 -22.93 -10.43 -6.94
N ALA A 120 -24.10 -10.04 -7.48
CA ALA A 120 -24.79 -8.85 -6.98
C ALA A 120 -24.88 -8.98 -5.44
N PRO A 121 -24.50 -7.95 -4.68
CA PRO A 121 -24.53 -8.07 -3.23
C PRO A 121 -25.95 -8.50 -2.83
N SER A 122 -26.03 -9.55 -2.02
CA SER A 122 -27.29 -10.11 -1.49
C SER A 122 -28.10 -9.09 -0.68
N THR A 123 -27.47 -7.95 -0.38
CA THR A 123 -28.01 -6.86 0.41
C THR A 123 -27.78 -5.55 -0.35
N ASP A 124 -28.75 -4.64 -0.29
CA ASP A 124 -28.64 -3.27 -0.83
C ASP A 124 -27.66 -2.39 -0.04
N VAL A 125 -26.77 -2.99 0.77
CA VAL A 125 -25.82 -2.31 1.63
C VAL A 125 -24.47 -3.00 1.50
N LEU A 126 -23.45 -2.21 1.16
CA LEU A 126 -22.05 -2.61 1.17
C LEU A 126 -21.44 -2.25 2.53
N GLU A 127 -20.99 -3.24 3.29
CA GLU A 127 -20.29 -2.97 4.55
C GLU A 127 -18.78 -2.85 4.30
N LEU A 128 -18.19 -1.74 4.73
CA LEU A 128 -16.76 -1.51 4.73
C LEU A 128 -16.23 -1.51 6.16
N GLN A 129 -15.09 -2.16 6.36
CA GLN A 129 -14.43 -2.21 7.66
C GLN A 129 -12.96 -1.81 7.52
N LEU A 130 -12.56 -0.83 8.32
CA LEU A 130 -11.15 -0.50 8.55
C LEU A 130 -10.60 -1.40 9.64
N TYR A 131 -9.47 -2.03 9.35
CA TYR A 131 -8.86 -3.02 10.22
C TYR A 131 -7.38 -2.72 10.44
N ASP A 132 -6.91 -2.83 11.67
CA ASP A 132 -5.49 -2.75 11.99
C ASP A 132 -4.84 -4.11 11.70
N GLY A 133 -4.04 -4.17 10.64
CA GLY A 133 -3.34 -5.39 10.22
C GLY A 133 -2.33 -5.89 11.26
N ILE A 134 -1.80 -5.01 12.10
CA ILE A 134 -0.77 -5.33 13.09
C ILE A 134 -1.42 -5.74 14.41
N LYS A 135 -2.30 -4.90 14.96
CA LYS A 135 -2.99 -5.18 16.23
C LYS A 135 -4.15 -6.17 16.09
N ARG A 136 -4.52 -6.52 14.87
CA ARG A 136 -5.59 -7.47 14.53
C ARG A 136 -6.96 -7.08 15.11
N GLN A 137 -7.31 -5.81 15.02
CA GLN A 137 -8.56 -5.27 15.56
C GLN A 137 -9.33 -4.42 14.53
N ALA A 138 -10.65 -4.45 14.61
CA ALA A 138 -11.50 -3.54 13.85
C ALA A 138 -11.35 -2.11 14.40
N LEU A 139 -11.19 -1.14 13.51
CA LEU A 139 -11.03 0.27 13.86
C LEU A 139 -12.34 1.01 13.70
N LYS A 140 -12.94 0.94 12.51
CA LYS A 140 -14.15 1.67 12.12
C LYS A 140 -14.92 0.88 11.07
N GLU A 141 -16.22 1.11 11.02
CA GLU A 141 -17.13 0.48 10.06
C GLU A 141 -17.95 1.56 9.36
N LEU A 142 -18.28 1.31 8.09
CA LEU A 142 -19.11 2.18 7.27
C LEU A 142 -20.06 1.32 6.45
N ARG A 143 -21.36 1.63 6.53
CA ARG A 143 -22.40 0.99 5.74
C ARG A 143 -22.79 1.90 4.59
N LEU A 144 -22.55 1.45 3.36
CA LEU A 144 -22.85 2.17 2.14
C LEU A 144 -24.15 1.64 1.53
N PRO A 145 -25.25 2.41 1.56
CA PRO A 145 -26.44 2.03 0.84
C PRO A 145 -26.16 2.06 -0.66
N ILE A 146 -26.62 1.04 -1.37
CA ILE A 146 -26.57 0.91 -2.82
C ILE A 146 -27.95 1.27 -3.32
N GLN A 147 -28.06 2.38 -4.04
CA GLN A 147 -29.29 2.74 -4.73
C GLN A 147 -29.39 1.86 -5.98
N GLY A 148 -30.32 0.91 -5.95
CA GLY A 148 -30.74 0.17 -7.14
C GLY A 148 -31.66 1.04 -7.99
N ASP A 149 -31.45 1.01 -9.30
CA ASP A 149 -32.38 1.57 -10.29
C ASP A 149 -33.68 0.78 -10.35
#